data_AF-A0A812RXX5-F1
#
_entry.id   AF-A0A812RXX5-F1
#
_cell.length_a   1.000
_cell.length_b   1.000
_cell.length_c   1.000
_cell.angle_alpha   90.00
_cell.angle_beta   90.00
_cell.angle_gamma   90.00
#
_symmetry.space_group_name_H-M   'P 1'
#
loop_
_entity.id
_entity.type
_entity.pdbx_description
1 polymer ?
#
loop_
_entity_poly.entity_id
_entity_poly.type
_entity_poly.pdbx_seq_one_letter_code
_entity_poly.pdbx_strand_id
1 'polypeptide(L)'
;MTLAARLCRGHVFRRPVVLRQVTRGMALHWRHGGTPSGVGIGGNRSPHDLLSELGSIFAKEGITTLSSLSASWFARADQNVSKGLDPEEFRETMASVGLKLSDPESESLFAHFDTDKSGIITYGEFAKGLQGEMPAFSASLAFMHQHTGHFPSNQERLRAARPKFDETETHEWLESLDAVVQNLGTTRARFLMHELMEEASRLGVHISQPVVTPMVNSIPTSAEPAYPGDRAMEDRLSNIIRWNAAVMVSDANRRGGGVGGHIGTFASICDVIEVGMNHFFRGKDYGNGRGDSVWMQGHAAPGAYSRAFVEGRLSIDQVMNFRREVAGNGVSSYPHPRLMPHFWENPTVSMGLGPLGAVYQARFFRYLHLRGLADTSKSRVWAFVGDGEMDEPESITAISVAGRERLNNMIFIVNCNYQRLDGPVRGNSKVMQEYEGTFRGAGFDVIKLIWGGKFNELIEQDHDGKLIEALESTVDGDCQRLHAKADGALIRKDIFEKHGLLDRVAHWSDAELLEAFQVPGGHDHSKIYAAFAQAEQNSEMGGRPTVILVKTLKGYSLQTFLGRNTVHQKKMMSDSDMKAYRDAMGIPLSDEQLGKADAENFVTLKEDAPEVKYLKERRQALGGYLPLRAPAK
;
A
#
# COMPACT_ATOMS: atom_id res chain seq x y z
N MET A 1 10.56 13.28 38.17
CA MET A 1 11.84 13.89 38.57
C MET A 1 12.51 12.96 39.58
N THR A 2 13.84 12.90 39.55
CA THR A 2 14.73 12.02 40.36
C THR A 2 14.93 10.57 39.89
N LEU A 3 15.64 10.39 38.76
CA LEU A 3 16.60 9.26 38.62
C LEU A 3 17.61 9.51 37.48
N ALA A 4 18.22 10.70 37.41
CA ALA A 4 19.25 11.05 36.44
C ALA A 4 20.38 11.85 37.12
N ALA A 5 21.13 11.18 38.01
CA ALA A 5 22.28 11.81 38.68
C ALA A 5 23.31 10.81 39.24
N ARG A 6 23.51 9.66 38.59
CA ARG A 6 24.66 8.78 38.89
C ARG A 6 25.12 8.12 37.60
N LEU A 7 26.14 8.71 36.97
CA LEU A 7 27.23 8.06 36.22
C LEU A 7 28.01 9.14 35.43
N CYS A 8 28.65 10.05 36.17
CA CYS A 8 29.66 10.96 35.63
C CYS A 8 30.82 11.06 36.63
N ARG A 9 31.82 10.16 36.56
CA ARG A 9 33.21 10.44 36.95
C ARG A 9 34.17 9.48 36.23
N GLY A 10 35.09 10.05 35.45
CA GLY A 10 36.43 9.51 35.22
C GLY A 10 36.72 8.98 33.82
N HIS A 11 37.18 9.83 32.91
CA HIS A 11 38.54 9.75 32.34
C HIS A 11 38.89 11.00 31.52
N VAL A 12 40.17 11.35 31.59
CA VAL A 12 40.76 12.66 31.28
C VAL A 12 41.32 12.71 29.85
N PHE A 13 41.06 13.84 29.19
CA PHE A 13 41.68 14.50 28.03
C PHE A 13 42.92 13.89 27.33
N ARG A 14 42.89 13.92 25.98
CA ARG A 14 43.85 14.65 25.13
C ARG A 14 43.18 15.28 23.89
N ARG A 15 43.63 16.49 23.54
CA ARG A 15 43.10 17.45 22.53
C ARG A 15 43.87 17.34 21.17
N PRO A 16 43.47 18.08 20.11
CA PRO A 16 43.59 17.68 18.70
C PRO A 16 44.83 18.22 17.99
N VAL A 17 45.17 17.63 16.83
CA VAL A 17 46.16 18.16 15.89
C VAL A 17 45.44 18.79 14.68
N VAL A 18 45.85 20.01 14.36
CA VAL A 18 45.47 20.83 13.21
C VAL A 18 46.55 20.70 12.12
N LEU A 19 46.18 20.59 10.85
CA LEU A 19 47.02 20.93 9.67
C LEU A 19 46.09 21.25 8.49
N ARG A 20 45.83 22.53 8.20
CA ARG A 20 46.47 23.43 7.20
C ARG A 20 46.33 22.99 5.73
N GLN A 21 45.65 23.85 4.97
CA GLN A 21 45.59 23.92 3.50
C GLN A 21 47.00 24.00 2.87
N VAL A 22 47.15 23.34 1.71
CA VAL A 22 48.09 23.74 0.66
C VAL A 22 47.38 23.63 -0.68
N THR A 23 47.20 24.77 -1.34
CA THR A 23 46.91 24.90 -2.77
C THR A 23 48.21 24.74 -3.55
N ARG A 24 48.19 23.97 -4.65
CA ARG A 24 49.09 24.11 -5.80
C ARG A 24 48.53 23.32 -6.99
N GLY A 25 48.26 24.01 -8.09
CA GLY A 25 48.03 23.38 -9.38
C GLY A 25 49.34 23.03 -10.08
N MET A 26 49.29 22.12 -11.05
CA MET A 26 49.88 22.25 -12.39
C MET A 26 49.69 20.97 -13.20
N ALA A 27 49.63 21.18 -14.51
CA ALA A 27 49.40 20.24 -15.60
C ALA A 27 50.49 19.17 -15.78
N LEU A 28 50.11 18.05 -16.41
CA LEU A 28 50.99 17.03 -17.01
C LEU A 28 50.27 16.52 -18.28
N HIS A 29 50.58 16.99 -19.49
CA HIS A 29 51.63 16.50 -20.42
C HIS A 29 51.78 14.97 -20.46
N TRP A 30 51.27 14.38 -21.54
CA TRP A 30 51.48 13.00 -21.96
C TRP A 30 52.92 12.79 -22.46
N ARG A 31 53.58 11.72 -21.99
CA ARG A 31 54.76 11.16 -22.65
C ARG A 31 54.67 9.63 -22.69
N HIS A 32 54.89 9.11 -23.90
CA HIS A 32 55.06 7.71 -24.24
C HIS A 32 56.29 7.07 -23.60
N GLY A 33 56.20 5.76 -23.32
CA GLY A 33 57.32 4.83 -23.43
C GLY A 33 57.38 3.76 -22.35
N GLY A 34 57.11 2.50 -22.72
CA GLY A 34 57.52 1.33 -21.93
C GLY A 34 56.62 0.09 -22.10
N THR A 35 56.80 -0.67 -23.17
CA THR A 35 56.42 -2.11 -23.22
C THR A 35 57.48 -2.95 -22.50
N PRO A 36 57.10 -4.09 -21.92
CA PRO A 36 57.51 -5.35 -22.53
C PRO A 36 56.48 -6.51 -22.50
N SER A 37 56.54 -7.28 -23.59
CA SER A 37 56.36 -8.75 -23.72
C SER A 37 55.00 -9.41 -23.41
N GLY A 38 54.14 -9.46 -24.43
CA GLY A 38 53.83 -10.67 -25.21
C GLY A 38 53.53 -12.01 -24.50
N VAL A 39 52.24 -12.33 -24.40
CA VAL A 39 51.71 -13.70 -24.58
C VAL A 39 50.54 -13.60 -25.55
N GLY A 40 50.72 -14.11 -26.77
CA GLY A 40 49.65 -14.24 -27.76
C GLY A 40 49.05 -15.64 -27.71
N ILE A 41 47.77 -15.73 -27.35
CA ILE A 41 46.88 -16.85 -27.69
C ILE A 41 45.61 -16.19 -28.21
N GLY A 42 45.39 -16.29 -29.53
CA GLY A 42 44.26 -15.70 -30.22
C GLY A 42 42.96 -16.46 -29.94
N GLY A 43 42.16 -15.90 -29.05
CA GLY A 43 40.73 -16.17 -28.91
C GLY A 43 40.07 -14.85 -28.47
N ASN A 44 38.93 -14.49 -29.07
CA ASN A 44 38.19 -13.30 -28.62
C ASN A 44 37.77 -13.49 -27.16
N ARG A 45 38.01 -12.48 -26.32
CA ARG A 45 37.58 -12.46 -24.91
C ARG A 45 36.05 -12.51 -24.84
N SER A 46 35.51 -13.20 -23.84
CA SER A 46 34.06 -13.21 -23.61
C SER A 46 33.57 -11.86 -23.06
N PRO A 47 32.27 -11.51 -23.19
CA PRO A 47 31.72 -10.29 -22.59
C PRO A 47 32.02 -10.16 -21.09
N HIS A 48 31.97 -11.28 -20.34
CA HIS A 48 32.31 -11.31 -18.92
C HIS A 48 33.78 -10.94 -18.67
N ASP A 49 34.73 -11.48 -19.45
CA ASP A 49 36.15 -11.15 -19.32
C ASP A 49 36.42 -9.68 -19.64
N LEU A 50 35.76 -9.15 -20.68
CA LEU A 50 35.85 -7.74 -21.08
C LEU A 50 35.26 -6.81 -20.01
N LEU A 51 34.15 -7.18 -19.37
CA LEU A 51 33.55 -6.42 -18.25
C LEU A 51 34.44 -6.42 -17.01
N SER A 52 35.09 -7.54 -16.71
CA SER A 52 36.05 -7.64 -15.60
C SER A 52 37.28 -6.75 -15.82
N GLU A 53 37.78 -6.70 -17.06
CA GLU A 53 38.87 -5.82 -17.47
C GLU A 53 38.47 -4.35 -17.39
N LEU A 54 37.27 -4.01 -17.89
CA LEU A 54 36.69 -2.67 -17.81
C LEU A 54 36.52 -2.20 -16.34
N GLY A 55 36.05 -3.07 -15.46
CA GLY A 55 35.94 -2.80 -14.03
C GLY A 55 37.30 -2.54 -13.37
N SER A 56 38.34 -3.26 -13.78
CA SER A 56 39.72 -3.06 -13.30
C SER A 56 40.33 -1.74 -13.79
N ILE A 57 39.99 -1.33 -15.01
CA ILE A 57 40.36 -0.03 -15.59
C ILE A 57 39.69 1.10 -14.78
N PHE A 58 38.38 1.03 -14.58
CA PHE A 58 37.63 2.02 -13.81
C PHE A 58 38.11 2.14 -12.37
N ALA A 59 38.44 1.03 -11.70
CA ALA A 59 39.01 1.04 -10.37
C ALA A 59 40.37 1.77 -10.29
N LYS A 60 41.24 1.62 -11.31
CA LYS A 60 42.53 2.31 -11.38
C LYS A 60 42.39 3.82 -11.61
N GLU A 61 41.37 4.23 -12.35
CA GLU A 61 41.02 5.62 -12.61
C GLU A 61 40.22 6.28 -11.47
N GLY A 62 40.00 5.57 -10.36
CA GLY A 62 39.25 6.07 -9.19
C GLY A 62 37.73 6.12 -9.41
N ILE A 63 37.22 5.48 -10.46
CA ILE A 63 35.79 5.35 -10.78
C ILE A 63 35.25 4.09 -10.08
N THR A 64 34.80 4.26 -8.84
CA THR A 64 34.34 3.14 -7.99
C THR A 64 32.82 3.10 -7.77
N THR A 65 32.08 4.09 -8.30
CA THR A 65 30.62 4.23 -8.16
C THR A 65 29.94 4.77 -9.43
N LEU A 66 28.64 4.50 -9.63
CA LEU A 66 27.88 5.01 -10.80
C LEU A 66 27.80 6.54 -10.80
N SER A 67 27.92 7.17 -9.62
CA SER A 67 28.04 8.63 -9.50
C SER A 67 29.40 9.20 -9.92
N SER A 68 30.47 8.40 -9.84
CA SER A 68 31.81 8.78 -10.34
C SER A 68 31.95 8.57 -11.84
N LEU A 69 31.14 7.65 -12.41
CA LEU A 69 30.95 7.49 -13.86
C LEU A 69 29.93 8.55 -14.32
N SER A 70 30.35 9.81 -14.22
CA SER A 70 29.51 10.99 -14.43
C SER A 70 28.73 10.93 -15.76
N ALA A 71 27.52 11.50 -15.81
CA ALA A 71 26.82 11.78 -17.08
C ALA A 71 27.69 12.57 -18.08
N SER A 72 28.72 13.29 -17.60
CA SER A 72 29.73 13.95 -18.45
C SER A 72 30.77 13.00 -19.06
N TRP A 73 30.90 11.75 -18.61
CA TRP A 73 31.66 10.71 -19.33
C TRP A 73 30.84 10.22 -20.52
N PHE A 74 29.56 9.90 -20.29
CA PHE A 74 28.66 9.45 -21.35
C PHE A 74 28.39 10.55 -22.39
N ALA A 75 28.21 11.80 -21.97
CA ALA A 75 28.07 12.95 -22.87
C ALA A 75 29.37 13.36 -23.59
N ARG A 76 30.54 12.85 -23.16
CA ARG A 76 31.80 12.99 -23.93
C ARG A 76 32.00 11.85 -24.91
N ALA A 77 31.38 10.71 -24.64
CA ALA A 77 31.40 9.51 -25.48
C ALA A 77 30.39 9.62 -26.64
N ASP A 78 29.24 10.24 -26.39
CA ASP A 78 28.22 10.62 -27.38
C ASP A 78 28.66 11.89 -28.13
N GLN A 79 29.45 11.71 -29.19
CA GLN A 79 30.04 12.80 -29.96
C GLN A 79 29.01 13.50 -30.85
N ASN A 80 27.98 12.76 -31.27
CA ASN A 80 26.91 13.27 -32.13
C ASN A 80 25.69 13.83 -31.35
N VAL A 81 25.70 13.74 -30.02
CA VAL A 81 24.65 14.23 -29.10
C VAL A 81 23.29 13.55 -29.34
N SER A 82 23.32 12.28 -29.75
CA SER A 82 22.13 11.47 -30.02
C SER A 82 21.43 10.95 -28.75
N LYS A 83 22.01 11.17 -27.57
CA LYS A 83 21.59 10.66 -26.25
C LYS A 83 21.80 9.15 -26.09
N GLY A 84 22.69 8.54 -26.89
CA GLY A 84 23.12 7.15 -26.80
C GLY A 84 24.43 6.92 -27.56
N LEU A 85 25.04 5.74 -27.39
CA LEU A 85 26.28 5.40 -28.11
C LEU A 85 25.98 4.46 -29.26
N ASP A 86 26.32 4.87 -30.48
CA ASP A 86 26.32 3.97 -31.62
C ASP A 86 27.52 3.00 -31.57
N PRO A 87 27.59 1.96 -32.42
CA PRO A 87 28.68 0.98 -32.39
C PRO A 87 30.08 1.56 -32.60
N GLU A 88 30.20 2.69 -33.30
CA GLU A 88 31.48 3.36 -33.56
C GLU A 88 31.90 4.20 -32.36
N GLU A 89 31.00 5.02 -31.83
CA GLU A 89 31.19 5.81 -30.60
C GLU A 89 31.49 4.91 -29.40
N PHE A 90 30.81 3.78 -29.27
CA PHE A 90 31.08 2.79 -28.21
C PHE A 90 32.49 2.22 -28.32
N ARG A 91 32.93 1.84 -29.53
CA ARG A 91 34.28 1.29 -29.77
C ARG A 91 35.36 2.32 -29.46
N GLU A 92 35.20 3.55 -29.93
CA GLU A 92 36.13 4.65 -29.65
C GLU A 92 36.19 4.97 -28.15
N THR A 93 35.05 4.95 -27.48
CA THR A 93 34.95 5.21 -26.05
C THR A 93 35.65 4.13 -25.24
N MET A 94 35.46 2.85 -25.57
CA MET A 94 36.17 1.74 -24.92
C MET A 94 37.69 1.85 -25.14
N ALA A 95 38.13 2.21 -26.36
CA ALA A 95 39.55 2.44 -26.65
C ALA A 95 40.12 3.63 -25.85
N SER A 96 39.34 4.70 -25.65
CA SER A 96 39.76 5.90 -24.90
C SER A 96 40.01 5.62 -23.41
N VAL A 97 39.29 4.67 -22.83
CA VAL A 97 39.51 4.22 -21.44
C VAL A 97 40.56 3.11 -21.34
N GLY A 98 41.16 2.71 -22.47
CA GLY A 98 42.25 1.72 -22.50
C GLY A 98 41.80 0.28 -22.73
N LEU A 99 40.52 0.03 -23.00
CA LEU A 99 40.00 -1.27 -23.41
C LEU A 99 40.02 -1.38 -24.94
N LYS A 100 41.07 -1.98 -25.49
CA LYS A 100 41.17 -2.22 -26.94
C LYS A 100 40.38 -3.47 -27.31
N LEU A 101 39.42 -3.33 -28.22
CA LEU A 101 38.55 -4.41 -28.70
C LEU A 101 38.86 -4.73 -30.16
N SER A 102 38.85 -6.02 -30.52
CA SER A 102 38.72 -6.43 -31.92
C SER A 102 37.30 -6.21 -32.44
N ASP A 103 37.07 -6.22 -33.75
CA ASP A 103 35.71 -6.02 -34.30
C ASP A 103 34.67 -6.99 -33.71
N PRO A 104 34.95 -8.31 -33.61
CA PRO A 104 33.98 -9.23 -33.00
C PRO A 104 33.80 -9.03 -31.49
N GLU A 105 34.84 -8.60 -30.76
CA GLU A 105 34.73 -8.29 -29.33
C GLU A 105 33.87 -7.03 -29.11
N SER A 106 34.02 -6.04 -29.98
CA SER A 106 33.23 -4.81 -29.97
C SER A 106 31.75 -5.11 -30.22
N GLU A 107 31.42 -5.91 -31.23
CA GLU A 107 30.05 -6.32 -31.52
C GLU A 107 29.44 -7.13 -30.36
N SER A 108 30.21 -8.09 -29.81
CA SER A 108 29.73 -8.94 -28.72
C SER A 108 29.51 -8.17 -27.41
N LEU A 109 30.36 -7.20 -27.10
CA LEU A 109 30.22 -6.37 -25.92
C LEU A 109 29.13 -5.30 -26.10
N PHE A 110 29.00 -4.74 -27.30
CA PHE A 110 27.91 -3.82 -27.63
C PHE A 110 26.55 -4.49 -27.45
N ALA A 111 26.38 -5.70 -28.01
CA ALA A 111 25.15 -6.48 -27.87
C ALA A 111 24.84 -6.93 -26.42
N HIS A 112 25.84 -6.92 -25.53
CA HIS A 112 25.60 -7.15 -24.10
C HIS A 112 24.94 -5.95 -23.44
N PHE A 113 25.31 -4.74 -23.85
CA PHE A 113 24.76 -3.50 -23.31
C PHE A 113 23.45 -3.09 -24.00
N ASP A 114 23.33 -3.22 -25.32
CA ASP A 114 22.12 -2.94 -26.11
C ASP A 114 21.05 -4.02 -25.87
N THR A 115 20.33 -3.91 -24.75
CA THR A 115 19.39 -4.94 -24.30
C THR A 115 18.09 -4.94 -25.09
N ASP A 116 17.68 -3.78 -25.61
CA ASP A 116 16.48 -3.64 -26.42
C ASP A 116 16.73 -3.82 -27.93
N LYS A 117 17.99 -3.98 -28.33
CA LYS A 117 18.44 -4.15 -29.72
C LYS A 117 18.09 -2.96 -30.60
N SER A 118 18.06 -1.77 -30.03
CA SER A 118 17.80 -0.54 -30.74
C SER A 118 18.97 -0.12 -31.63
N GLY A 119 20.15 -0.73 -31.48
CA GLY A 119 21.36 -0.38 -32.20
C GLY A 119 22.09 0.82 -31.60
N ILE A 120 21.64 1.32 -30.44
CA ILE A 120 22.24 2.43 -29.69
C ILE A 120 22.22 2.04 -28.21
N ILE A 121 23.35 2.17 -27.51
CA ILE A 121 23.38 1.92 -26.06
C ILE A 121 22.95 3.19 -25.33
N THR A 122 21.89 3.14 -24.54
CA THR A 122 21.51 4.24 -23.66
C THR A 122 22.30 4.23 -22.34
N TYR A 123 22.34 5.36 -21.62
CA TYR A 123 22.97 5.40 -20.29
C TYR A 123 22.35 4.39 -19.31
N GLY A 124 21.03 4.18 -19.39
CA GLY A 124 20.32 3.23 -18.53
C GLY A 124 20.75 1.79 -18.80
N GLU A 125 20.94 1.44 -20.07
CA GLU A 125 21.43 0.14 -20.53
C GLU A 125 22.90 -0.08 -20.16
N PHE A 126 23.74 0.92 -20.39
CA PHE A 126 25.14 0.89 -19.99
C PHE A 126 25.28 0.70 -18.47
N ALA A 127 24.53 1.46 -17.68
CA ALA A 127 24.53 1.36 -16.22
C ALA A 127 24.01 0.00 -15.73
N LYS A 128 22.98 -0.55 -16.38
CA LYS A 128 22.39 -1.85 -16.03
C LYS A 128 23.33 -3.01 -16.39
N GLY A 129 24.02 -2.95 -17.53
CA GLY A 129 25.05 -3.93 -17.89
C GLY A 129 26.20 -3.97 -16.88
N LEU A 130 26.57 -2.83 -16.29
CA LEU A 130 27.60 -2.76 -15.25
C LEU A 130 27.12 -3.24 -13.86
N GLN A 131 25.80 -3.27 -13.59
CA GLN A 131 25.23 -3.67 -12.29
C GLN A 131 25.34 -5.17 -12.00
N GLY A 132 25.42 -6.02 -13.04
CA GLY A 132 25.45 -7.48 -12.88
C GLY A 132 26.75 -8.04 -12.32
N GLU A 133 27.86 -7.30 -12.44
CA GLU A 133 29.22 -7.85 -12.31
C GLU A 133 30.10 -7.09 -11.29
N MET A 134 29.67 -5.92 -10.77
CA MET A 134 30.50 -5.07 -9.89
C MET A 134 29.84 -4.71 -8.54
N PRO A 135 30.17 -5.43 -7.43
CA PRO A 135 29.51 -5.30 -6.12
C PRO A 135 29.60 -3.92 -5.44
N ALA A 136 30.64 -3.14 -5.71
CA ALA A 136 30.83 -1.79 -5.13
C ALA A 136 29.81 -0.77 -5.67
N PHE A 137 29.32 -0.99 -6.89
CA PHE A 137 28.34 -0.12 -7.55
C PHE A 137 26.92 -0.31 -7.00
N SER A 138 26.57 -1.53 -6.60
CA SER A 138 25.28 -1.86 -5.97
C SER A 138 25.12 -1.22 -4.58
N ALA A 139 26.21 -1.13 -3.80
CA ALA A 139 26.18 -0.57 -2.45
C ALA A 139 26.05 0.97 -2.41
N SER A 140 26.64 1.68 -3.36
CA SER A 140 26.62 3.15 -3.38
C SER A 140 25.27 3.72 -3.85
N LEU A 141 24.51 2.98 -4.67
CA LEU A 141 23.15 3.35 -5.04
C LEU A 141 22.17 3.18 -3.86
N ALA A 142 22.30 2.10 -3.09
CA ALA A 142 21.49 1.86 -1.89
C ALA A 142 21.69 2.96 -0.83
N PHE A 143 22.91 3.48 -0.70
CA PHE A 143 23.25 4.58 0.21
C PHE A 143 22.68 5.94 -0.24
N MET A 144 22.70 6.24 -1.55
CA MET A 144 22.13 7.48 -2.11
C MET A 144 20.58 7.47 -2.11
N HIS A 145 19.95 6.32 -2.41
CA HIS A 145 18.50 6.16 -2.32
C HIS A 145 17.95 6.39 -0.89
N GLN A 146 18.74 6.09 0.14
CA GLN A 146 18.34 6.33 1.53
C GLN A 146 18.28 7.82 1.91
N HIS A 147 19.05 8.71 1.25
CA HIS A 147 19.31 10.06 1.77
C HIS A 147 18.88 11.24 0.88
N THR A 148 18.61 11.05 -0.42
CA THR A 148 18.30 12.19 -1.33
C THR A 148 16.82 12.50 -1.53
N GLY A 149 15.89 11.75 -0.90
CA GLY A 149 14.47 12.12 -0.87
C GLY A 149 13.82 12.18 -2.26
N HIS A 150 14.27 11.33 -3.19
CA HIS A 150 13.59 11.06 -4.45
C HIS A 150 13.32 9.56 -4.55
N PHE A 151 12.05 9.22 -4.44
CA PHE A 151 11.46 8.11 -5.17
C PHE A 151 10.24 8.69 -5.88
N PRO A 152 9.93 8.23 -7.11
CA PRO A 152 8.83 8.78 -7.88
C PRO A 152 7.55 8.65 -7.06
N SER A 153 6.98 9.77 -6.63
CA SER A 153 5.54 9.79 -6.39
C SER A 153 4.88 9.38 -7.71
N ASN A 154 3.79 8.61 -7.66
CA ASN A 154 2.96 8.21 -8.80
C ASN A 154 2.31 9.42 -9.57
N GLN A 155 2.94 10.60 -9.57
CA GLN A 155 2.48 11.81 -10.25
C GLN A 155 2.33 11.63 -11.76
N GLU A 156 3.15 10.81 -12.42
CA GLU A 156 2.91 10.46 -13.84
C GLU A 156 1.60 9.69 -14.04
N ARG A 157 1.25 8.79 -13.11
CA ARG A 157 0.00 7.99 -13.15
C ARG A 157 -1.23 8.81 -12.77
N LEU A 158 -1.07 9.87 -11.99
CA LEU A 158 -2.13 10.82 -11.60
C LEU A 158 -2.53 11.79 -12.72
N ARG A 159 -1.78 11.88 -13.83
CA ARG A 159 -2.09 12.79 -14.96
C ARG A 159 -3.34 12.37 -15.74
N ALA A 160 -3.66 11.07 -15.78
CA ALA A 160 -4.78 10.55 -16.56
C ALA A 160 -6.18 10.95 -16.03
N ALA A 161 -6.27 11.43 -14.79
CA ALA A 161 -7.53 11.70 -14.09
C ALA A 161 -7.79 13.20 -13.79
N ARG A 162 -7.13 14.12 -14.50
CA ARG A 162 -7.29 15.57 -14.31
C ARG A 162 -8.08 16.20 -15.48
N PRO A 163 -8.84 17.29 -15.24
CA PRO A 163 -9.43 18.08 -16.32
C PRO A 163 -8.35 18.47 -17.33
N LYS A 164 -8.62 18.21 -18.61
CA LYS A 164 -7.70 18.51 -19.70
C LYS A 164 -7.82 19.99 -20.08
N PHE A 165 -7.19 20.87 -19.29
CA PHE A 165 -6.72 22.16 -19.81
C PHE A 165 -5.68 21.92 -20.93
N ASP A 166 -5.25 22.96 -21.64
CA ASP A 166 -4.33 22.84 -22.79
C ASP A 166 -3.21 21.83 -22.50
N GLU A 167 -3.32 20.66 -23.13
CA GLU A 167 -2.42 19.53 -22.90
C GLU A 167 -1.03 19.86 -23.42
N THR A 168 -0.92 20.69 -24.45
CA THR A 168 0.34 21.10 -25.06
C THR A 168 1.10 22.00 -24.12
N GLU A 169 0.47 23.08 -23.65
CA GLU A 169 1.08 23.99 -22.68
C GLU A 169 1.46 23.25 -21.39
N THR A 170 0.56 22.40 -20.90
CA THR A 170 0.84 21.59 -19.70
C THR A 170 2.05 20.67 -19.93
N HIS A 171 2.17 20.05 -21.11
CA HIS A 171 3.31 19.21 -21.46
C HIS A 171 4.60 20.02 -21.52
N GLU A 172 4.60 21.20 -22.14
CA GLU A 172 5.77 22.08 -22.23
C GLU A 172 6.31 22.51 -20.85
N TRP A 173 5.41 22.82 -19.90
CA TRP A 173 5.80 23.13 -18.52
C TRP A 173 6.43 21.93 -17.81
N LEU A 174 5.91 20.73 -18.06
CA LEU A 174 6.43 19.49 -17.48
C LEU A 174 7.77 19.11 -18.10
N GLU A 175 7.89 19.20 -19.43
CA GLU A 175 9.16 19.03 -20.16
C GLU A 175 10.21 20.04 -19.67
N SER A 176 9.81 21.28 -19.37
CA SER A 176 10.70 22.29 -18.80
C SER A 176 11.23 21.89 -17.42
N LEU A 177 10.37 21.33 -16.56
CA LEU A 177 10.78 20.82 -15.26
C LEU A 177 11.71 19.59 -15.40
N ASP A 178 11.37 18.66 -16.29
CA ASP A 178 12.18 17.48 -16.59
C ASP A 178 13.56 17.87 -17.14
N ALA A 179 13.61 18.84 -18.06
CA ALA A 179 14.86 19.39 -18.57
C ALA A 179 15.72 20.01 -17.45
N VAL A 180 15.12 20.70 -16.48
CA VAL A 180 15.86 21.19 -15.30
C VAL A 180 16.41 20.04 -14.47
N VAL A 181 15.63 18.99 -14.23
CA VAL A 181 16.10 17.82 -13.47
C VAL A 181 17.26 17.13 -14.20
N GLN A 182 17.15 16.94 -15.51
CA GLN A 182 18.14 16.28 -16.33
C GLN A 182 19.45 17.08 -16.43
N ASN A 183 19.37 18.40 -16.62
CA ASN A 183 20.55 19.25 -16.87
C ASN A 183 21.15 19.85 -15.59
N LEU A 184 20.32 20.18 -14.59
CA LEU A 184 20.70 20.95 -13.41
C LEU A 184 20.46 20.21 -12.08
N GLY A 185 19.83 19.03 -12.12
CA GLY A 185 19.60 18.17 -10.97
C GLY A 185 18.37 18.51 -10.13
N THR A 186 17.94 17.54 -9.32
CA THR A 186 16.71 17.60 -8.51
C THR A 186 16.71 18.72 -7.46
N THR A 187 17.88 19.16 -6.99
CA THR A 187 18.00 20.30 -6.07
C THR A 187 17.60 21.61 -6.73
N ARG A 188 18.01 21.83 -8.00
CA ARG A 188 17.65 23.05 -8.74
C ARG A 188 16.18 23.05 -9.12
N ALA A 189 15.65 21.90 -9.57
CA ALA A 189 14.23 21.74 -9.83
C ALA A 189 13.39 22.03 -8.59
N ARG A 190 13.76 21.51 -7.42
CA ARG A 190 13.09 21.81 -6.14
C ARG A 190 13.11 23.30 -5.81
N PHE A 191 14.25 23.96 -6.00
CA PHE A 191 14.37 25.41 -5.80
C PHE A 191 13.40 26.17 -6.72
N LEU A 192 13.40 25.88 -8.03
CA LEU A 192 12.50 26.54 -8.98
C LEU A 192 11.02 26.32 -8.64
N MET A 193 10.66 25.11 -8.19
CA MET A 193 9.30 24.83 -7.74
C MET A 193 8.91 25.64 -6.49
N HIS A 194 9.83 25.84 -5.55
CA HIS A 194 9.58 26.71 -4.40
C HIS A 194 9.40 28.17 -4.81
N GLU A 195 10.27 28.70 -5.67
CA GLU A 195 10.15 30.07 -6.19
C GLU A 195 8.84 30.26 -6.96
N LEU A 196 8.44 29.28 -7.78
CA LEU A 196 7.19 29.32 -8.53
C LEU A 196 5.96 29.28 -7.61
N MET A 197 6.02 28.51 -6.52
CA MET A 197 4.95 28.48 -5.50
C MET A 197 4.86 29.78 -4.69
N GLU A 198 6.00 30.39 -4.35
CA GLU A 198 6.04 31.70 -3.69
C GLU A 198 5.50 32.80 -4.61
N GLU A 199 5.90 32.80 -5.88
CA GLU A 199 5.42 33.76 -6.88
C GLU A 199 3.94 33.57 -7.18
N ALA A 200 3.47 32.32 -7.32
CA ALA A 200 2.04 32.01 -7.43
C ALA A 200 1.25 32.58 -6.24
N SER A 201 1.76 32.40 -5.01
CA SER A 201 1.13 32.97 -3.81
C SER A 201 1.11 34.51 -3.84
N ARG A 202 2.20 35.15 -4.30
CA ARG A 202 2.29 36.62 -4.47
C ARG A 202 1.28 37.14 -5.49
N LEU A 203 1.06 36.39 -6.56
CA LEU A 203 0.09 36.72 -7.62
C LEU A 203 -1.36 36.39 -7.23
N GLY A 204 -1.62 35.92 -6.00
CA GLY A 204 -2.95 35.52 -5.56
C GLY A 204 -3.43 34.20 -6.17
N VAL A 205 -2.54 33.45 -6.81
CA VAL A 205 -2.80 32.07 -7.25
C VAL A 205 -2.67 31.18 -6.02
N HIS A 206 -3.80 30.88 -5.38
CA HIS A 206 -3.86 30.01 -4.22
C HIS A 206 -3.61 28.55 -4.60
N ILE A 207 -2.34 28.17 -4.72
CA ILE A 207 -1.92 26.77 -4.81
C ILE A 207 -1.85 26.22 -3.38
N SER A 208 -2.95 25.68 -2.88
CA SER A 208 -2.86 24.76 -1.75
C SER A 208 -1.84 23.68 -2.12
N GLN A 209 -0.87 23.36 -1.24
CA GLN A 209 -0.28 22.02 -1.35
C GLN A 209 -1.47 21.06 -1.44
N PRO A 210 -1.53 20.12 -2.40
CA PRO A 210 -2.63 19.15 -2.43
C PRO A 210 -2.42 18.16 -1.29
N VAL A 211 -2.65 18.68 -0.08
CA VAL A 211 -2.86 18.00 1.19
C VAL A 211 -4.09 17.10 1.02
N VAL A 212 -5.01 17.47 0.13
CA VAL A 212 -6.11 16.64 -0.34
C VAL A 212 -6.10 16.54 -1.86
N THR A 213 -6.52 15.40 -2.39
CA THR A 213 -6.70 15.17 -3.82
C THR A 213 -8.18 14.94 -4.14
N PRO A 214 -8.56 14.91 -5.42
CA PRO A 214 -9.96 14.70 -5.77
C PRO A 214 -10.57 13.41 -5.21
N MET A 215 -11.90 13.36 -5.04
CA MET A 215 -12.60 12.20 -4.47
C MET A 215 -12.75 11.03 -5.45
N VAL A 216 -11.62 10.59 -6.00
CA VAL A 216 -11.46 9.40 -6.87
C VAL A 216 -10.41 8.45 -6.27
N ASN A 217 -10.34 7.23 -6.81
CA ASN A 217 -9.34 6.25 -6.41
C ASN A 217 -7.93 6.78 -6.69
N SER A 218 -6.97 6.54 -5.78
CA SER A 218 -5.58 6.95 -5.99
C SER A 218 -4.87 6.12 -7.06
N ILE A 219 -5.33 4.90 -7.30
CA ILE A 219 -4.83 4.01 -8.35
C ILE A 219 -5.86 4.05 -9.50
N PRO A 220 -5.50 4.55 -10.69
CA PRO A 220 -6.40 4.52 -11.84
C PRO A 220 -6.53 3.11 -12.40
N THR A 221 -7.64 2.83 -13.10
CA THR A 221 -7.92 1.52 -13.71
C THR A 221 -6.77 1.01 -14.57
N SER A 222 -6.12 1.89 -15.34
CA SER A 222 -4.98 1.55 -16.20
C SER A 222 -3.73 1.10 -15.46
N ALA A 223 -3.63 1.37 -14.16
CA ALA A 223 -2.51 0.97 -13.30
C ALA A 223 -2.88 -0.18 -12.36
N GLU A 224 -4.09 -0.73 -12.46
CA GLU A 224 -4.51 -1.84 -11.61
C GLU A 224 -3.87 -3.14 -12.08
N PRO A 225 -3.19 -3.88 -11.19
CA PRO A 225 -2.68 -5.19 -11.53
C PRO A 225 -3.84 -6.17 -11.71
N ALA A 226 -3.60 -7.23 -12.50
CA ALA A 226 -4.53 -8.35 -12.60
C ALA A 226 -4.73 -8.99 -11.22
N TYR A 227 -5.98 -9.31 -10.88
CA TYR A 227 -6.30 -10.02 -9.64
C TYR A 227 -5.77 -11.47 -9.71
N PRO A 228 -5.00 -11.94 -8.72
CA PRO A 228 -4.31 -13.23 -8.81
C PRO A 228 -5.16 -14.43 -8.34
N GLY A 229 -6.28 -14.19 -7.67
CA GLY A 229 -7.14 -15.22 -7.08
C GLY A 229 -8.34 -15.63 -7.93
N ASP A 230 -9.02 -16.70 -7.50
CA ASP A 230 -10.33 -17.07 -8.03
C ASP A 230 -11.41 -16.22 -7.36
N ARG A 231 -11.90 -15.20 -8.06
CA ARG A 231 -12.90 -14.25 -7.53
C ARG A 231 -14.19 -14.93 -7.10
N ALA A 232 -14.71 -15.87 -7.90
CA ALA A 232 -15.97 -16.53 -7.59
C ALA A 232 -15.85 -17.38 -6.32
N MET A 233 -14.72 -18.08 -6.16
CA MET A 233 -14.41 -18.83 -4.95
C MET A 233 -14.27 -17.92 -3.72
N GLU A 234 -13.53 -16.82 -3.86
CA GLU A 234 -13.27 -15.88 -2.77
C GLU A 234 -14.52 -15.09 -2.35
N ASP A 235 -15.39 -14.73 -3.30
CA ASP A 235 -16.70 -14.12 -3.02
C ASP A 235 -17.60 -15.07 -2.23
N ARG A 236 -17.65 -16.34 -2.64
CA ARG A 236 -18.42 -17.38 -1.93
C ARG A 236 -17.91 -17.60 -0.52
N LEU A 237 -16.60 -17.71 -0.34
CA LEU A 237 -15.96 -17.82 0.99
C LEU A 237 -16.26 -16.59 1.85
N SER A 238 -16.11 -15.39 1.30
CA SER A 238 -16.40 -14.13 2.01
C SER A 238 -17.86 -14.08 2.47
N ASN A 239 -18.81 -14.50 1.63
CA ASN A 239 -20.22 -14.58 2.00
C ASN A 239 -20.50 -15.57 3.12
N ILE A 240 -19.90 -16.77 3.07
CA ILE A 240 -19.99 -17.76 4.14
C ILE A 240 -19.43 -17.19 5.46
N ILE A 241 -18.29 -16.53 5.40
CA ILE A 241 -17.63 -15.95 6.57
C ILE A 241 -18.47 -14.80 7.15
N ARG A 242 -19.06 -13.93 6.32
CA ARG A 242 -19.99 -12.88 6.77
C ARG A 242 -21.23 -13.46 7.42
N TRP A 243 -21.85 -14.45 6.78
CA TRP A 243 -23.05 -15.13 7.29
C TRP A 243 -22.80 -15.70 8.69
N ASN A 244 -21.76 -16.54 8.82
CA ASN A 244 -21.40 -17.17 10.09
C ASN A 244 -21.07 -16.14 11.18
N ALA A 245 -20.43 -15.01 10.84
CA ALA A 245 -20.16 -13.93 11.79
C ALA A 245 -21.45 -13.25 12.29
N ALA A 246 -22.41 -13.00 11.39
CA ALA A 246 -23.69 -12.38 11.73
C ALA A 246 -24.56 -13.32 12.57
N VAL A 247 -24.64 -14.60 12.19
CA VAL A 247 -25.34 -15.65 12.92
C VAL A 247 -24.75 -15.82 14.32
N MET A 248 -23.42 -15.86 14.45
CA MET A 248 -22.75 -15.96 15.75
C MET A 248 -23.21 -14.90 16.75
N VAL A 249 -23.33 -13.65 16.31
CA VAL A 249 -23.81 -12.54 17.15
C VAL A 249 -25.31 -12.65 17.40
N SER A 250 -26.10 -12.94 16.37
CA SER A 250 -27.56 -13.05 16.45
C SER A 250 -27.99 -14.17 17.42
N ASP A 251 -27.42 -15.36 17.27
CA ASP A 251 -27.75 -16.56 18.05
C ASP A 251 -27.30 -16.45 19.50
N ALA A 252 -26.17 -15.76 19.75
CA ALA A 252 -25.73 -15.46 21.11
C ALA A 252 -26.73 -14.59 21.88
N ASN A 253 -27.39 -13.65 21.20
CA ASN A 253 -28.43 -12.79 21.80
C ASN A 253 -29.80 -13.47 21.87
N ARG A 254 -30.18 -14.30 20.87
CA ARG A 254 -31.42 -15.09 20.89
C ARG A 254 -31.50 -16.08 22.05
N ARG A 255 -30.36 -16.66 22.48
CA ARG A 255 -30.28 -17.53 23.67
C ARG A 255 -30.36 -16.77 25.01
N GLY A 256 -30.62 -15.46 24.99
CA GLY A 256 -30.85 -14.65 26.18
C GLY A 256 -29.58 -14.11 26.84
N GLY A 257 -29.72 -13.30 27.89
CA GLY A 257 -28.60 -12.73 28.64
C GLY A 257 -27.93 -11.48 28.05
N GLY A 258 -28.38 -11.01 26.88
CA GLY A 258 -27.99 -9.70 26.34
C GLY A 258 -26.48 -9.51 26.14
N VAL A 259 -25.78 -10.58 25.74
CA VAL A 259 -24.30 -10.61 25.67
C VAL A 259 -23.71 -9.59 24.68
N GLY A 260 -24.52 -9.06 23.76
CA GLY A 260 -24.12 -8.06 22.78
C GLY A 260 -23.34 -8.64 21.61
N GLY A 261 -22.53 -7.81 20.96
CA GLY A 261 -21.81 -8.15 19.71
C GLY A 261 -22.10 -7.13 18.61
N HIS A 262 -21.31 -7.15 17.54
CA HIS A 262 -21.42 -6.19 16.44
C HIS A 262 -21.46 -6.94 15.12
N ILE A 263 -22.54 -6.75 14.35
CA ILE A 263 -22.71 -7.35 13.02
C ILE A 263 -22.15 -6.39 11.95
N GLY A 264 -22.55 -5.12 12.02
CA GLY A 264 -22.28 -4.15 10.95
C GLY A 264 -20.81 -3.82 10.71
N THR A 265 -19.96 -3.84 11.75
CA THR A 265 -18.53 -3.51 11.62
C THR A 265 -17.77 -4.56 10.81
N PHE A 266 -17.98 -5.85 11.08
CA PHE A 266 -17.30 -6.88 10.29
C PHE A 266 -17.89 -6.94 8.87
N ALA A 267 -19.20 -6.81 8.72
CA ALA A 267 -19.84 -6.77 7.40
C ALA A 267 -19.22 -5.69 6.48
N SER A 268 -18.86 -4.52 7.02
CA SER A 268 -18.25 -3.44 6.22
C SER A 268 -16.81 -3.72 5.78
N ILE A 269 -16.04 -4.50 6.55
CA ILE A 269 -14.59 -4.65 6.32
C ILE A 269 -14.19 -6.08 5.89
N CYS A 270 -15.16 -6.97 5.72
CA CYS A 270 -14.91 -8.37 5.39
C CYS A 270 -14.07 -8.53 4.11
N ASP A 271 -14.42 -7.86 3.01
CA ASP A 271 -13.66 -7.97 1.75
C ASP A 271 -12.21 -7.56 1.92
N VAL A 272 -11.97 -6.47 2.65
CA VAL A 272 -10.62 -5.95 2.91
C VAL A 272 -9.80 -6.93 3.73
N ILE A 273 -10.41 -7.58 4.72
CA ILE A 273 -9.75 -8.61 5.52
C ILE A 273 -9.51 -9.87 4.69
N GLU A 274 -10.48 -10.34 3.91
CA GLU A 274 -10.36 -11.58 3.14
C GLU A 274 -9.34 -11.48 2.01
N VAL A 275 -9.30 -10.36 1.26
CA VAL A 275 -8.22 -10.11 0.27
C VAL A 275 -6.86 -10.12 0.97
N GLY A 276 -6.76 -9.47 2.12
CA GLY A 276 -5.55 -9.50 2.95
C GLY A 276 -5.16 -10.92 3.37
N MET A 277 -6.11 -11.71 3.84
CA MET A 277 -5.86 -13.07 4.29
C MET A 277 -5.55 -14.05 3.15
N ASN A 278 -6.06 -13.81 1.95
CA ASN A 278 -5.83 -14.68 0.79
C ASN A 278 -4.49 -14.38 0.10
N HIS A 279 -4.04 -13.11 0.11
CA HIS A 279 -2.95 -12.67 -0.75
C HIS A 279 -1.78 -11.96 -0.04
N PHE A 280 -1.94 -11.46 1.19
CA PHE A 280 -0.95 -10.57 1.80
C PHE A 280 -0.47 -10.97 3.20
N PHE A 281 -1.38 -11.29 4.13
CA PHE A 281 -1.03 -11.41 5.54
C PHE A 281 -0.21 -12.65 5.82
N ARG A 282 1.05 -12.45 6.18
CA ARG A 282 2.03 -13.51 6.40
C ARG A 282 1.86 -14.13 7.79
N GLY A 283 1.63 -15.43 7.85
CA GLY A 283 1.57 -16.21 9.09
C GLY A 283 2.95 -16.41 9.72
N LYS A 284 2.97 -17.07 10.88
CA LYS A 284 4.19 -17.19 11.70
C LYS A 284 5.23 -18.12 11.12
N ASP A 285 4.91 -18.94 10.12
CA ASP A 285 5.86 -19.82 9.44
C ASP A 285 6.40 -19.21 8.13
N TYR A 286 6.02 -17.95 7.81
CA TYR A 286 6.48 -17.30 6.59
C TYR A 286 7.96 -16.88 6.70
N GLY A 287 8.78 -17.38 5.78
CA GLY A 287 10.20 -17.04 5.69
C GLY A 287 10.98 -17.44 6.95
N ASN A 288 11.42 -16.44 7.72
CA ASN A 288 12.25 -16.63 8.92
C ASN A 288 11.45 -16.79 10.23
N GLY A 289 10.13 -16.95 10.14
CA GLY A 289 9.31 -17.37 11.27
C GLY A 289 8.71 -16.25 12.14
N ARG A 290 8.65 -15.00 11.65
CA ARG A 290 8.09 -13.86 12.42
C ARG A 290 6.67 -13.46 12.01
N GLY A 291 6.32 -13.66 10.74
CA GLY A 291 5.04 -13.27 10.16
C GLY A 291 4.72 -11.78 10.29
N ASP A 292 3.49 -11.43 9.94
CA ASP A 292 2.94 -10.10 10.11
C ASP A 292 2.29 -9.94 11.49
N SER A 293 2.16 -8.69 11.93
CA SER A 293 1.34 -8.30 13.07
C SER A 293 0.08 -7.60 12.57
N VAL A 294 -1.06 -8.30 12.64
CA VAL A 294 -2.35 -7.76 12.20
C VAL A 294 -3.15 -7.27 13.41
N TRP A 295 -3.35 -5.96 13.50
CA TRP A 295 -4.11 -5.27 14.54
C TRP A 295 -5.55 -5.11 14.04
N MET A 296 -6.36 -6.16 14.17
CA MET A 296 -7.76 -6.15 13.76
C MET A 296 -8.60 -5.23 14.65
N GLN A 297 -9.58 -4.54 14.06
CA GLN A 297 -10.54 -3.73 14.81
C GLN A 297 -11.30 -4.61 15.81
N GLY A 298 -11.34 -4.23 17.09
CA GLY A 298 -11.87 -5.10 18.15
C GLY A 298 -13.30 -5.59 17.89
N HIS A 299 -14.18 -4.68 17.43
CA HIS A 299 -15.58 -4.99 17.11
C HIS A 299 -15.76 -5.93 15.90
N ALA A 300 -14.72 -6.15 15.08
CA ALA A 300 -14.72 -7.08 13.96
C ALA A 300 -14.34 -8.53 14.37
N ALA A 301 -14.12 -8.79 15.66
CA ALA A 301 -13.76 -10.13 16.18
C ALA A 301 -14.65 -11.30 15.69
N PRO A 302 -15.99 -11.15 15.56
CA PRO A 302 -16.83 -12.24 15.03
C PRO A 302 -16.38 -12.76 13.66
N GLY A 303 -15.80 -11.90 12.82
CA GLY A 303 -15.26 -12.29 11.53
C GLY A 303 -14.03 -13.19 11.61
N ALA A 304 -13.09 -12.87 12.50
CA ALA A 304 -11.92 -13.71 12.73
C ALA A 304 -12.31 -15.09 13.27
N TYR A 305 -13.32 -15.16 14.14
CA TYR A 305 -13.85 -16.43 14.63
C TYR A 305 -14.58 -17.21 13.53
N SER A 306 -15.39 -16.53 12.73
CA SER A 306 -16.08 -17.12 11.60
C SER A 306 -15.11 -17.75 10.59
N ARG A 307 -14.06 -17.02 10.21
CA ARG A 307 -12.99 -17.52 9.35
C ARG A 307 -12.25 -18.69 9.99
N ALA A 308 -11.88 -18.59 11.26
CA ALA A 308 -11.22 -19.67 12.00
C ALA A 308 -12.10 -20.92 12.14
N PHE A 309 -13.43 -20.77 12.20
CA PHE A 309 -14.39 -21.88 12.17
C PHE A 309 -14.40 -22.56 10.79
N VAL A 310 -14.43 -21.80 9.69
CA VAL A 310 -14.32 -22.35 8.32
C VAL A 310 -12.95 -23.01 8.08
N GLU A 311 -11.89 -22.50 8.69
CA GLU A 311 -10.56 -23.12 8.71
C GLU A 311 -10.48 -24.43 9.52
N GLY A 312 -11.50 -24.73 10.33
CA GLY A 312 -11.52 -25.87 11.25
C GLY A 312 -10.69 -25.66 12.54
N ARG A 313 -10.28 -24.42 12.84
CA ARG A 313 -9.52 -24.07 14.05
C ARG A 313 -10.38 -23.80 15.28
N LEU A 314 -11.67 -23.52 15.08
CA LEU A 314 -12.66 -23.40 16.14
C LEU A 314 -13.78 -24.40 15.88
N SER A 315 -14.30 -25.01 16.95
CA SER A 315 -15.46 -25.90 16.87
C SER A 315 -16.77 -25.12 16.86
N ILE A 316 -17.84 -25.79 16.42
CA ILE A 316 -19.20 -25.24 16.49
C ILE A 316 -19.58 -24.85 17.94
N ASP A 317 -19.21 -25.65 18.92
CA ASP A 317 -19.47 -25.37 20.34
C ASP A 317 -18.78 -24.07 20.80
N GLN A 318 -17.55 -23.82 20.33
CA GLN A 318 -16.80 -22.62 20.69
C GLN A 318 -17.45 -21.35 20.13
N VAL A 319 -17.83 -21.36 18.85
CA VAL A 319 -18.50 -20.20 18.24
C VAL A 319 -19.92 -20.02 18.77
N MET A 320 -20.61 -21.11 19.10
CA MET A 320 -21.87 -21.08 19.85
C MET A 320 -21.67 -20.56 21.27
N ASN A 321 -20.47 -20.57 21.84
CA ASN A 321 -20.19 -19.95 23.14
C ASN A 321 -19.56 -18.56 23.01
N PHE A 322 -19.80 -17.84 21.91
CA PHE A 322 -19.41 -16.43 21.75
C PHE A 322 -19.86 -15.59 22.96
N ARG A 323 -18.89 -14.91 23.59
CA ARG A 323 -19.05 -14.09 24.82
C ARG A 323 -19.49 -14.87 26.07
N ARG A 324 -19.34 -16.19 26.07
CA ARG A 324 -19.66 -17.07 27.21
C ARG A 324 -18.46 -17.94 27.54
N GLU A 325 -17.44 -17.33 28.14
CA GLU A 325 -16.14 -17.98 28.35
C GLU A 325 -15.85 -18.39 29.80
N VAL A 326 -16.74 -18.08 30.76
CA VAL A 326 -16.53 -18.37 32.20
C VAL A 326 -16.38 -19.87 32.47
N ALA A 327 -17.19 -20.71 31.82
CA ALA A 327 -17.13 -22.16 31.97
C ALA A 327 -16.02 -22.83 31.13
N GLY A 328 -15.18 -22.04 30.46
CA GLY A 328 -14.31 -22.50 29.39
C GLY A 328 -15.07 -22.77 28.08
N ASN A 329 -14.33 -23.15 27.04
CA ASN A 329 -14.87 -23.52 25.71
C ASN A 329 -15.74 -22.45 25.01
N GLY A 330 -15.51 -21.17 25.30
CA GLY A 330 -16.10 -20.04 24.57
C GLY A 330 -15.03 -19.19 23.90
N VAL A 331 -15.47 -18.26 23.07
CA VAL A 331 -14.61 -17.25 22.44
C VAL A 331 -14.89 -15.86 23.03
N SER A 332 -13.83 -15.10 23.30
CA SER A 332 -13.91 -13.79 23.95
C SER A 332 -14.69 -12.79 23.10
N SER A 333 -15.18 -11.73 23.73
CA SER A 333 -15.88 -10.64 23.04
C SER A 333 -15.02 -9.93 21.99
N TYR A 334 -13.73 -9.77 22.28
CA TYR A 334 -12.76 -8.96 21.55
C TYR A 334 -11.36 -9.60 21.59
N PRO A 335 -10.36 -9.02 20.88
CA PRO A 335 -8.98 -9.50 20.93
C PRO A 335 -8.36 -9.41 22.33
N HIS A 336 -8.45 -10.50 23.09
CA HIS A 336 -7.91 -10.59 24.45
C HIS A 336 -6.89 -11.72 24.55
N PRO A 337 -5.58 -11.45 24.35
CA PRO A 337 -4.53 -12.47 24.45
C PRO A 337 -4.44 -13.13 25.83
N ARG A 338 -4.95 -12.50 26.89
CA ARG A 338 -5.03 -13.14 28.22
C ARG A 338 -6.10 -14.23 28.28
N LEU A 339 -7.23 -14.03 27.61
CA LEU A 339 -8.37 -14.94 27.64
C LEU A 339 -8.25 -16.04 26.57
N MET A 340 -7.67 -15.71 25.40
CA MET A 340 -7.38 -16.66 24.33
C MET A 340 -5.88 -16.62 23.97
N PRO A 341 -4.99 -17.19 24.83
CA PRO A 341 -3.54 -17.04 24.73
C PRO A 341 -2.89 -17.66 23.49
N HIS A 342 -3.63 -18.51 22.78
CA HIS A 342 -3.19 -19.20 21.57
C HIS A 342 -3.83 -18.66 20.28
N PHE A 343 -4.69 -17.64 20.39
CA PHE A 343 -5.44 -17.08 19.26
C PHE A 343 -5.11 -15.61 19.04
N TRP A 344 -5.45 -14.74 20.00
CA TRP A 344 -5.30 -13.30 19.86
C TRP A 344 -3.90 -12.81 20.19
N GLU A 345 -3.40 -11.85 19.40
CA GLU A 345 -2.07 -11.25 19.59
C GLU A 345 -2.15 -9.85 20.21
N ASN A 346 -3.02 -8.99 19.69
CA ASN A 346 -3.03 -7.56 19.97
C ASN A 346 -4.40 -7.10 20.49
N PRO A 347 -4.50 -6.50 21.69
CA PRO A 347 -5.76 -5.93 22.18
C PRO A 347 -6.05 -4.57 21.56
N THR A 348 -7.24 -4.42 20.96
CA THR A 348 -7.59 -3.26 20.13
C THR A 348 -8.94 -2.63 20.45
N VAL A 349 -9.75 -3.21 21.34
CA VAL A 349 -11.14 -2.72 21.55
C VAL A 349 -11.22 -1.41 22.34
N SER A 350 -10.21 -1.09 23.14
CA SER A 350 -10.04 0.27 23.65
C SER A 350 -9.50 1.12 22.50
N MET A 351 -10.41 1.83 21.84
CA MET A 351 -10.16 2.64 20.65
C MET A 351 -8.98 3.61 20.89
N GLY A 352 -8.18 3.84 19.86
CA GLY A 352 -6.97 4.67 19.94
C GLY A 352 -5.71 3.94 20.40
N LEU A 353 -5.82 2.92 21.25
CA LEU A 353 -4.63 2.15 21.68
C LEU A 353 -4.10 1.23 20.58
N GLY A 354 -4.98 0.69 19.74
CA GLY A 354 -4.62 -0.14 18.59
C GLY A 354 -3.68 0.57 17.61
N PRO A 355 -4.09 1.71 17.01
CA PRO A 355 -3.23 2.48 16.12
C PRO A 355 -1.94 2.98 16.76
N LEU A 356 -2.00 3.48 18.00
CA LEU A 356 -0.80 3.86 18.76
C LEU A 356 0.17 2.69 18.90
N GLY A 357 -0.32 1.54 19.36
CA GLY A 357 0.46 0.32 19.55
C GLY A 357 1.07 -0.19 18.25
N ALA A 358 0.32 -0.15 17.15
CA ALA A 358 0.79 -0.58 15.84
C ALA A 358 1.98 0.26 15.33
N VAL A 359 1.97 1.59 15.52
CA VAL A 359 3.13 2.44 15.17
C VAL A 359 4.38 1.99 15.92
N TYR A 360 4.27 1.81 17.23
CA TYR A 360 5.40 1.41 18.05
C TYR A 360 5.82 -0.06 17.79
N GLN A 361 4.90 -0.93 17.38
CA GLN A 361 5.21 -2.28 16.94
C GLN A 361 6.05 -2.27 15.65
N ALA A 362 5.68 -1.43 14.67
CA ALA A 362 6.43 -1.29 13.41
C ALA A 362 7.83 -0.75 13.66
N ARG A 363 7.94 0.26 14.54
CA ARG A 363 9.20 0.79 15.04
C ARG A 363 10.04 -0.28 15.72
N PHE A 364 9.43 -1.11 16.57
CA PHE A 364 10.14 -2.16 17.30
C PHE A 364 10.65 -3.26 16.38
N PHE A 365 9.89 -3.66 15.35
CA PHE A 365 10.39 -4.55 14.30
C PHE A 365 11.64 -3.97 13.63
N ARG A 366 11.61 -2.70 13.21
CA ARG A 366 12.81 -2.05 12.64
C ARG A 366 13.97 -2.02 13.61
N TYR A 367 13.72 -1.72 14.89
CA TYR A 367 14.76 -1.78 15.93
C TYR A 367 15.41 -3.16 16.00
N LEU A 368 14.61 -4.24 16.05
CA LEU A 368 15.13 -5.61 16.11
C LEU A 368 15.98 -5.97 14.89
N HIS A 369 15.51 -5.62 13.69
CA HIS A 369 16.24 -5.88 12.45
C HIS A 369 17.55 -5.09 12.38
N LEU A 370 17.51 -3.77 12.62
CA LEU A 370 18.70 -2.91 12.56
C LEU A 370 19.74 -3.24 13.63
N ARG A 371 19.32 -3.80 14.77
CA ARG A 371 20.22 -4.26 15.84
C ARG A 371 20.73 -5.68 15.64
N GLY A 372 20.30 -6.39 14.59
CA GLY A 372 20.66 -7.78 14.35
C GLY A 372 20.12 -8.74 15.43
N LEU A 373 19.06 -8.37 16.14
CA LEU A 373 18.47 -9.18 17.22
C LEU A 373 17.43 -10.18 16.69
N ALA A 374 16.71 -9.79 15.63
CA ALA A 374 15.82 -10.66 14.90
C ALA A 374 15.66 -10.12 13.48
N ASP A 375 15.63 -11.00 12.49
CA ASP A 375 15.28 -10.59 11.15
C ASP A 375 13.76 -10.40 11.05
N THR A 376 13.33 -9.15 10.89
CA THR A 376 11.92 -8.78 10.66
C THR A 376 11.76 -8.04 9.33
N SER A 377 12.70 -8.19 8.39
CA SER A 377 12.70 -7.47 7.10
C SER A 377 11.46 -7.75 6.25
N LYS A 378 10.92 -8.97 6.36
CA LYS A 378 9.70 -9.43 5.66
C LYS A 378 8.41 -9.28 6.49
N SER A 379 8.52 -8.83 7.74
CA SER A 379 7.35 -8.61 8.60
C SER A 379 6.74 -7.24 8.35
N ARG A 380 5.41 -7.19 8.34
CA ARG A 380 4.62 -5.97 8.26
C ARG A 380 3.77 -5.79 9.51
N VAL A 381 3.37 -4.55 9.77
CA VAL A 381 2.35 -4.21 10.75
C VAL A 381 1.16 -3.63 10.03
N TRP A 382 0.03 -4.35 10.09
CA TRP A 382 -1.23 -3.96 9.48
C TRP A 382 -2.19 -3.46 10.57
N ALA A 383 -2.59 -2.20 10.52
CA ALA A 383 -3.47 -1.59 11.51
C ALA A 383 -4.86 -1.31 10.91
N PHE A 384 -5.88 -2.04 11.37
CA PHE A 384 -7.27 -1.79 10.99
C PHE A 384 -7.94 -0.88 11.99
N VAL A 385 -8.41 0.28 11.53
CA VAL A 385 -8.91 1.35 12.40
C VAL A 385 -10.21 1.89 11.82
N GLY A 386 -11.20 2.16 12.67
CA GLY A 386 -12.42 2.84 12.22
C GLY A 386 -12.15 4.33 11.97
N ASP A 387 -12.83 4.94 11.01
CA ASP A 387 -12.84 6.39 10.85
C ASP A 387 -13.28 7.12 12.15
N GLY A 388 -14.34 6.66 12.81
CA GLY A 388 -14.74 7.21 14.12
C GLY A 388 -13.70 7.03 15.23
N GLU A 389 -12.85 6.00 15.16
CA GLU A 389 -11.77 5.76 16.13
C GLU A 389 -10.60 6.74 15.94
N MET A 390 -10.45 7.34 14.76
CA MET A 390 -9.40 8.33 14.49
C MET A 390 -9.60 9.66 15.23
N ASP A 391 -10.77 9.90 15.84
CA ASP A 391 -11.02 11.05 16.70
C ASP A 391 -10.37 10.92 18.10
N GLU A 392 -9.95 9.70 18.50
CA GLU A 392 -9.18 9.51 19.72
C GLU A 392 -7.78 10.15 19.56
N PRO A 393 -7.30 10.96 20.53
CA PRO A 393 -5.98 11.58 20.44
C PRO A 393 -4.85 10.56 20.20
N GLU A 394 -4.95 9.37 20.79
CA GLU A 394 -3.98 8.28 20.67
C GLU A 394 -3.89 7.75 19.23
N SER A 395 -4.99 7.78 18.47
CA SER A 395 -5.03 7.34 17.07
C SER A 395 -4.12 8.15 16.16
N ILE A 396 -4.01 9.45 16.42
CA ILE A 396 -3.25 10.39 15.58
C ILE A 396 -1.90 10.76 16.17
N THR A 397 -1.68 10.67 17.49
CA THR A 397 -0.47 11.21 18.12
C THR A 397 0.82 10.59 17.57
N ALA A 398 0.81 9.29 17.27
CA ALA A 398 2.02 8.57 16.85
C ALA A 398 2.26 8.53 15.34
N ILE A 399 1.33 8.98 14.49
CA ILE A 399 1.53 8.91 13.02
C ILE A 399 2.73 9.77 12.59
N SER A 400 2.96 10.92 13.23
CA SER A 400 4.15 11.74 12.98
C SER A 400 5.47 11.01 13.28
N VAL A 401 5.49 10.09 14.26
CA VAL A 401 6.63 9.22 14.55
C VAL A 401 6.84 8.24 13.40
N ALA A 402 5.77 7.63 12.88
CA ALA A 402 5.85 6.71 11.76
C ALA A 402 6.46 7.36 10.52
N GLY A 403 6.03 8.58 10.18
CA GLY A 403 6.60 9.33 9.05
C GLY A 403 8.03 9.77 9.30
N ARG A 404 8.33 10.37 10.47
CA ARG A 404 9.69 10.81 10.82
C ARG A 404 10.70 9.68 10.81
N GLU A 405 10.32 8.51 11.29
CA GLU A 405 11.19 7.33 11.33
C GLU A 405 11.14 6.53 10.03
N ARG A 406 10.30 6.89 9.04
CA ARG A 406 10.09 6.18 7.78
C ARG A 406 9.72 4.71 7.98
N LEU A 407 8.68 4.44 8.76
CA LEU A 407 8.23 3.07 9.05
C LEU A 407 7.51 2.46 7.83
N ASN A 408 8.25 2.21 6.75
CA ASN A 408 7.77 1.57 5.52
C ASN A 408 7.20 0.17 5.74
N ASN A 409 7.49 -0.48 6.87
CA ASN A 409 6.90 -1.75 7.29
C ASN A 409 5.52 -1.58 7.97
N MET A 410 4.94 -0.38 7.99
CA MET A 410 3.62 -0.09 8.54
C MET A 410 2.61 0.24 7.44
N ILE A 411 1.48 -0.45 7.49
CA ILE A 411 0.34 -0.24 6.61
C ILE A 411 -0.89 0.00 7.48
N PHE A 412 -1.43 1.21 7.40
CA PHE A 412 -2.60 1.67 8.13
C PHE A 412 -3.82 1.54 7.23
N ILE A 413 -4.92 0.98 7.71
CA ILE A 413 -6.16 0.77 6.95
C ILE A 413 -7.27 1.46 7.74
N VAL A 414 -7.73 2.60 7.25
CA VAL A 414 -8.85 3.32 7.85
C VAL A 414 -10.14 2.92 7.14
N ASN A 415 -11.03 2.27 7.87
CA ASN A 415 -12.36 1.91 7.41
C ASN A 415 -13.28 3.13 7.46
N CYS A 416 -13.41 3.83 6.33
CA CYS A 416 -14.22 5.01 6.14
C CYS A 416 -15.65 4.63 5.72
N ASN A 417 -16.43 4.10 6.65
CA ASN A 417 -17.86 3.87 6.47
C ASN A 417 -18.73 5.10 6.78
N TYR A 418 -18.09 6.20 7.17
CA TYR A 418 -18.59 7.51 7.55
C TYR A 418 -19.45 7.54 8.82
N GLN A 419 -19.51 6.46 9.61
CA GLN A 419 -20.40 6.36 10.77
C GLN A 419 -19.71 5.90 12.06
N ARG A 420 -19.98 6.63 13.14
CA ARG A 420 -19.74 6.21 14.52
C ARG A 420 -20.92 5.40 15.06
N LEU A 421 -20.98 5.26 16.38
CA LEU A 421 -22.03 4.49 17.06
C LEU A 421 -23.38 5.20 17.09
N ASP A 422 -23.36 6.53 16.96
CA ASP A 422 -24.49 7.44 17.18
C ASP A 422 -24.72 8.45 16.04
N GLY A 423 -23.99 8.32 14.93
CA GLY A 423 -24.19 9.17 13.75
C GLY A 423 -22.97 9.24 12.83
N PRO A 424 -23.00 10.11 11.81
CA PRO A 424 -21.86 10.31 10.92
C PRO A 424 -20.62 10.86 11.64
N VAL A 425 -19.42 10.54 11.14
CA VAL A 425 -18.17 11.10 11.69
C VAL A 425 -18.06 12.60 11.38
N ARG A 426 -18.29 12.97 10.12
CA ARG A 426 -18.28 14.35 9.63
C ARG A 426 -19.48 14.62 8.72
N GLY A 427 -20.69 14.66 9.29
CA GLY A 427 -21.93 14.76 8.47
C GLY A 427 -21.98 15.94 7.48
N ASN A 428 -21.42 17.10 7.86
CA ASN A 428 -21.41 18.32 7.03
C ASN A 428 -20.10 18.54 6.26
N SER A 429 -19.20 17.53 6.24
CA SER A 429 -17.89 17.62 5.60
C SER A 429 -17.49 16.24 5.05
N LYS A 430 -16.19 16.00 4.86
CA LYS A 430 -15.65 14.80 4.20
C LYS A 430 -14.46 14.25 4.98
N VAL A 431 -14.71 13.18 5.74
CA VAL A 431 -13.73 12.58 6.65
C VAL A 431 -12.50 12.02 5.91
N MET A 432 -12.68 11.46 4.71
CA MET A 432 -11.55 10.93 3.92
C MET A 432 -10.58 12.02 3.48
N GLN A 433 -11.07 13.22 3.12
CA GLN A 433 -10.19 14.33 2.75
C GLN A 433 -9.47 14.89 3.98
N GLU A 434 -10.17 15.01 5.12
CA GLU A 434 -9.54 15.40 6.39
C GLU A 434 -8.38 14.45 6.75
N TYR A 435 -8.60 13.14 6.66
CA TYR A 435 -7.57 12.14 6.96
C TYR A 435 -6.48 12.07 5.91
N GLU A 436 -6.79 12.24 4.63
CA GLU A 436 -5.76 12.37 3.59
C GLU A 436 -4.78 13.49 3.96
N GLY A 437 -5.30 14.65 4.35
CA GLY A 437 -4.47 15.77 4.75
C GLY A 437 -3.63 15.52 5.99
N THR A 438 -4.25 14.93 7.00
CA THR A 438 -3.60 14.60 8.27
C THR A 438 -2.44 13.62 8.06
N PHE A 439 -2.66 12.54 7.31
CA PHE A 439 -1.64 11.52 7.06
C PHE A 439 -0.54 11.99 6.10
N ARG A 440 -0.88 12.74 5.03
CA ARG A 440 0.13 13.35 4.16
C ARG A 440 1.02 14.32 4.93
N GLY A 441 0.43 15.18 5.77
CA GLY A 441 1.17 16.09 6.65
C GLY A 441 2.09 15.37 7.63
N ALA A 442 1.70 14.17 8.05
CA ALA A 442 2.51 13.30 8.90
C ALA A 442 3.61 12.51 8.16
N GLY A 443 3.69 12.59 6.84
CA GLY A 443 4.72 11.91 6.04
C GLY A 443 4.35 10.49 5.60
N PHE A 444 3.07 10.14 5.53
CA PHE A 444 2.60 8.89 4.95
C PHE A 444 2.48 8.98 3.42
N ASP A 445 2.58 7.82 2.78
CA ASP A 445 1.98 7.60 1.46
C ASP A 445 0.48 7.32 1.65
N VAL A 446 -0.39 7.99 0.89
CA VAL A 446 -1.85 7.90 1.06
C VAL A 446 -2.50 7.32 -0.18
N ILE A 447 -3.19 6.19 0.00
CA ILE A 447 -3.97 5.52 -1.04
C ILE A 447 -5.46 5.65 -0.67
N LYS A 448 -6.25 6.27 -1.55
CA LYS A 448 -7.71 6.33 -1.44
C LYS A 448 -8.35 5.25 -2.29
N LEU A 449 -9.25 4.50 -1.66
CA LEU A 449 -10.01 3.42 -2.25
C LEU A 449 -11.50 3.75 -2.08
N ILE A 450 -12.10 4.41 -3.08
CA ILE A 450 -13.40 5.09 -2.99
C ILE A 450 -14.48 4.37 -3.81
N TRP A 451 -14.24 4.16 -5.10
CA TRP A 451 -15.23 3.67 -6.07
C TRP A 451 -14.90 2.26 -6.57
N GLY A 452 -15.92 1.42 -6.73
CA GLY A 452 -15.80 0.10 -7.35
C GLY A 452 -15.74 0.18 -8.87
N GLY A 453 -15.50 -0.96 -9.54
CA GLY A 453 -15.23 -1.03 -10.97
C GLY A 453 -16.31 -0.45 -11.88
N LYS A 454 -17.59 -0.48 -11.48
CA LYS A 454 -18.69 0.10 -12.29
C LYS A 454 -18.57 1.62 -12.49
N PHE A 455 -17.86 2.31 -11.60
CA PHE A 455 -17.63 3.76 -11.71
C PHE A 455 -16.40 4.14 -12.55
N ASN A 456 -15.57 3.16 -12.96
CA ASN A 456 -14.35 3.44 -13.73
C ASN A 456 -14.67 4.19 -15.02
N GLU A 457 -15.62 3.68 -15.80
CA GLU A 457 -15.99 4.25 -17.09
C GLU A 457 -16.52 5.68 -16.95
N LEU A 458 -17.38 5.93 -15.96
CA LEU A 458 -17.89 7.27 -15.68
C LEU A 458 -16.77 8.26 -15.34
N ILE A 459 -15.80 7.84 -14.51
CA ILE A 459 -14.67 8.68 -14.09
C ILE A 459 -13.70 8.92 -15.26
N GLU A 460 -13.44 7.91 -16.08
CA GLU A 460 -12.55 8.01 -17.25
C GLU A 460 -13.11 8.93 -18.33
N GLN A 461 -14.43 8.99 -18.47
CA GLN A 461 -15.14 9.85 -19.42
C GLN A 461 -15.38 11.29 -18.91
N ASP A 462 -15.01 11.61 -17.66
CA ASP A 462 -15.21 12.93 -17.04
C ASP A 462 -14.18 13.97 -17.50
N HIS A 463 -14.07 14.20 -18.80
CA HIS A 463 -13.09 15.13 -19.38
C HIS A 463 -13.32 16.61 -19.01
N ASP A 464 -14.55 16.98 -18.62
CA ASP A 464 -14.90 18.32 -18.18
C ASP A 464 -14.88 18.50 -16.64
N GLY A 465 -14.55 17.45 -15.89
CA GLY A 465 -14.36 17.48 -14.43
C GLY A 465 -15.64 17.66 -13.61
N LYS A 466 -16.81 17.70 -14.26
CA LYS A 466 -18.09 18.01 -13.59
C LYS A 466 -18.60 16.84 -12.75
N LEU A 467 -18.34 15.60 -13.15
CA LEU A 467 -18.69 14.45 -12.33
C LEU A 467 -17.88 14.45 -11.04
N ILE A 468 -16.57 14.69 -11.12
CA ILE A 468 -15.71 14.82 -9.95
C ILE A 468 -16.20 15.95 -9.04
N GLU A 469 -16.54 17.12 -9.59
CA GLU A 469 -17.11 18.24 -8.81
C GLU A 469 -18.42 17.85 -8.12
N ALA A 470 -19.32 17.14 -8.80
CA ALA A 470 -20.58 16.68 -8.23
C ALA A 470 -20.35 15.70 -7.06
N LEU A 471 -19.47 14.71 -7.25
CA LEU A 471 -19.08 13.75 -6.22
C LEU A 471 -18.33 14.42 -5.06
N GLU A 472 -17.62 15.51 -5.32
CA GLU A 472 -16.93 16.30 -4.31
C GLU A 472 -17.88 17.13 -3.47
N SER A 473 -18.85 17.78 -4.09
CA SER A 473 -19.86 18.59 -3.39
C SER A 473 -20.78 17.75 -2.50
N THR A 474 -20.86 16.44 -2.74
CA THR A 474 -21.63 15.51 -1.91
C THR A 474 -20.86 15.24 -0.60
N VAL A 475 -21.36 15.81 0.51
CA VAL A 475 -20.82 15.60 1.87
C VAL A 475 -21.17 14.22 2.43
N ASP A 476 -20.45 13.78 3.46
CA ASP A 476 -20.62 12.42 4.02
C ASP A 476 -22.06 12.16 4.50
N GLY A 477 -22.74 13.16 5.07
CA GLY A 477 -24.13 13.05 5.50
C GLY A 477 -25.11 12.79 4.36
N ASP A 478 -24.92 13.45 3.20
CA ASP A 478 -25.71 13.20 2.00
C ASP A 478 -25.40 11.82 1.41
N CYS A 479 -24.13 11.44 1.37
CA CYS A 479 -23.72 10.10 0.94
C CYS A 479 -24.41 9.01 1.79
N GLN A 480 -24.43 9.19 3.12
CA GLN A 480 -25.12 8.28 4.04
C GLN A 480 -26.63 8.26 3.82
N ARG A 481 -27.27 9.42 3.60
CA ARG A 481 -28.69 9.50 3.26
C ARG A 481 -29.02 8.72 2.00
N LEU A 482 -28.22 8.86 0.95
CA LEU A 482 -28.40 8.14 -0.32
C LEU A 482 -28.27 6.63 -0.13
N HIS A 483 -27.25 6.16 0.62
CA HIS A 483 -27.09 4.74 0.93
C HIS A 483 -28.24 4.18 1.78
N ALA A 484 -28.68 4.92 2.81
CA ALA A 484 -29.74 4.49 3.71
C ALA A 484 -31.12 4.38 3.04
N LYS A 485 -31.37 5.22 2.04
CA LYS A 485 -32.60 5.19 1.23
C LYS A 485 -32.59 4.06 0.21
N ALA A 486 -31.41 3.67 -0.28
CA ALA A 486 -31.25 2.62 -1.27
C ALA A 486 -32.17 2.82 -2.50
N ASP A 487 -32.17 4.04 -3.04
CA ASP A 487 -33.06 4.47 -4.12
C ASP A 487 -32.23 5.09 -5.26
N GLY A 488 -32.21 4.41 -6.41
CA GLY A 488 -31.47 4.85 -7.60
C GLY A 488 -32.02 6.12 -8.22
N ALA A 489 -33.34 6.35 -8.16
CA ALA A 489 -33.95 7.57 -8.68
C ALA A 489 -33.50 8.78 -7.85
N LEU A 490 -33.39 8.61 -6.53
CA LEU A 490 -32.85 9.64 -5.64
C LEU A 490 -31.38 9.94 -5.92
N ILE A 491 -30.55 8.91 -6.17
CA ILE A 491 -29.14 9.09 -6.56
C ILE A 491 -29.04 9.85 -7.88
N ARG A 492 -29.83 9.46 -8.88
CA ARG A 492 -29.88 10.14 -10.18
C ARG A 492 -30.23 11.61 -10.01
N LYS A 493 -31.26 11.90 -9.22
CA LYS A 493 -31.71 13.28 -8.97
C LYS A 493 -30.67 14.11 -8.23
N ASP A 494 -30.20 13.62 -7.08
CA ASP A 494 -29.42 14.42 -6.13
C ASP A 494 -27.95 14.59 -6.53
N ILE A 495 -27.40 13.66 -7.33
CA ILE A 495 -26.03 13.74 -7.85
C ILE A 495 -26.01 14.17 -9.31
N PHE A 496 -26.78 13.54 -10.19
CA PHE A 496 -26.62 13.73 -11.64
C PHE A 496 -27.51 14.85 -12.18
N GLU A 497 -28.82 14.85 -11.92
CA GLU A 497 -29.75 15.90 -12.38
C GLU A 497 -29.38 17.26 -11.81
N LYS A 498 -29.16 17.34 -10.49
CA LYS A 498 -28.76 18.57 -9.80
C LYS A 498 -27.52 19.24 -10.41
N HIS A 499 -26.61 18.45 -10.99
CA HIS A 499 -25.36 18.93 -11.58
C HIS A 499 -25.38 18.93 -13.12
N GLY A 500 -26.54 18.66 -13.76
CA GLY A 500 -26.66 18.65 -15.21
C GLY A 500 -25.92 17.50 -15.91
N LEU A 501 -25.80 16.34 -15.26
CA LEU A 501 -25.04 15.16 -15.68
C LEU A 501 -25.94 13.96 -16.04
N LEU A 502 -27.21 14.19 -16.37
CA LEU A 502 -28.15 13.10 -16.67
C LEU A 502 -27.72 12.27 -17.89
N ASP A 503 -27.10 12.90 -18.87
CA ASP A 503 -26.52 12.27 -20.05
C ASP A 503 -25.48 11.21 -19.68
N ARG A 504 -24.67 11.45 -18.64
CA ARG A 504 -23.63 10.53 -18.16
C ARG A 504 -24.19 9.20 -17.65
N VAL A 505 -25.43 9.18 -17.16
CA VAL A 505 -26.08 7.99 -16.59
C VAL A 505 -27.38 7.60 -17.30
N ALA A 506 -27.67 8.18 -18.48
CA ALA A 506 -28.90 7.92 -19.22
C ALA A 506 -29.07 6.46 -19.65
N HIS A 507 -27.94 5.75 -19.81
CA HIS A 507 -27.89 4.35 -20.21
C HIS A 507 -28.10 3.36 -19.04
N TRP A 508 -28.03 3.83 -17.79
CA TRP A 508 -28.32 3.01 -16.61
C TRP A 508 -29.77 3.19 -16.19
N SER A 509 -30.43 2.08 -15.86
CA SER A 509 -31.65 2.10 -15.05
C SER A 509 -31.34 2.55 -13.61
N ASP A 510 -32.37 2.92 -12.85
CA ASP A 510 -32.21 3.27 -11.44
C ASP A 510 -31.69 2.09 -10.61
N ALA A 511 -32.03 0.86 -10.97
CA ALA A 511 -31.52 -0.34 -10.32
C ALA A 511 -30.01 -0.53 -10.55
N GLU A 512 -29.54 -0.35 -11.79
CA GLU A 512 -28.12 -0.45 -12.14
C GLU A 512 -27.29 0.67 -11.50
N LEU A 513 -27.81 1.90 -11.50
CA LEU A 513 -27.17 3.03 -10.84
C LEU A 513 -27.06 2.80 -9.33
N LEU A 514 -28.12 2.29 -8.71
CA LEU A 514 -28.11 1.94 -7.29
C LEU A 514 -27.05 0.88 -6.98
N GLU A 515 -26.99 -0.20 -7.77
CA GLU A 515 -26.01 -1.27 -7.61
C GLU A 515 -24.58 -0.74 -7.74
N ALA A 516 -24.30 0.08 -8.77
CA ALA A 516 -23.00 0.71 -8.95
C ALA A 516 -22.61 1.60 -7.76
N PHE A 517 -23.56 2.36 -7.21
CA PHE A 517 -23.32 3.24 -6.07
C PHE A 517 -23.14 2.47 -4.75
N GLN A 518 -23.76 1.29 -4.61
CA GLN A 518 -23.70 0.45 -3.40
C GLN A 518 -22.43 -0.42 -3.30
N VAL A 519 -21.58 -0.45 -4.31
CA VAL A 519 -20.30 -1.16 -4.29
C VAL A 519 -19.13 -0.15 -4.34
N PRO A 520 -18.79 0.51 -3.21
CA PRO A 520 -17.59 1.34 -3.14
C PRO A 520 -16.33 0.48 -3.22
N GLY A 521 -15.18 1.12 -3.40
CA GLY A 521 -13.90 0.44 -3.62
C GLY A 521 -13.52 -0.55 -2.52
N GLY A 522 -13.95 -0.33 -1.27
CA GLY A 522 -13.74 -1.26 -0.16
C GLY A 522 -14.54 -2.57 -0.21
N HIS A 523 -15.39 -2.74 -1.23
CA HIS A 523 -16.12 -3.97 -1.53
C HIS A 523 -15.79 -4.53 -2.92
N ASP A 524 -14.76 -4.00 -3.59
CA ASP A 524 -14.27 -4.51 -4.87
C ASP A 524 -12.87 -5.14 -4.67
N HIS A 525 -12.79 -6.46 -4.78
CA HIS A 525 -11.55 -7.20 -4.52
C HIS A 525 -10.38 -6.75 -5.39
N SER A 526 -10.65 -6.37 -6.65
CA SER A 526 -9.61 -5.91 -7.58
C SER A 526 -9.00 -4.60 -7.09
N LYS A 527 -9.86 -3.67 -6.64
CA LYS A 527 -9.43 -2.37 -6.13
C LYS A 527 -8.71 -2.49 -4.79
N ILE A 528 -9.18 -3.37 -3.90
CA ILE A 528 -8.52 -3.68 -2.62
C ILE A 528 -7.13 -4.28 -2.87
N TYR A 529 -7.03 -5.27 -3.76
CA TYR A 529 -5.77 -5.91 -4.10
C TYR A 529 -4.78 -4.91 -4.69
N ALA A 530 -5.21 -4.04 -5.60
CA ALA A 530 -4.36 -2.99 -6.16
C ALA A 530 -3.78 -2.09 -5.06
N ALA A 531 -4.60 -1.67 -4.10
CA ALA A 531 -4.16 -0.85 -2.97
C ALA A 531 -3.14 -1.57 -2.08
N PHE A 532 -3.37 -2.85 -1.76
CA PHE A 532 -2.46 -3.64 -0.93
C PHE A 532 -1.15 -3.96 -1.66
N ALA A 533 -1.21 -4.27 -2.95
CA ALA A 533 -0.04 -4.49 -3.79
C ALA A 533 0.83 -3.23 -3.88
N GLN A 534 0.22 -2.05 -4.07
CA GLN A 534 0.95 -0.78 -4.08
C GLN A 534 1.60 -0.47 -2.72
N ALA A 535 0.91 -0.76 -1.61
CA ALA A 535 1.45 -0.58 -0.26
C ALA A 535 2.63 -1.52 0.03
N GLU A 536 2.54 -2.79 -0.36
CA GLU A 536 3.65 -3.75 -0.24
C GLU A 536 4.84 -3.33 -1.11
N GLN A 537 4.60 -2.92 -2.35
CA GLN A 537 5.66 -2.44 -3.24
C GLN A 537 6.39 -1.23 -2.64
N ASN A 538 5.65 -0.26 -2.09
CA ASN A 538 6.23 0.88 -1.39
C ASN A 538 7.04 0.45 -0.16
N SER A 539 6.58 -0.58 0.56
CA SER A 539 7.33 -1.17 1.67
C SER A 539 8.67 -1.76 1.19
N GLU A 540 8.65 -2.57 0.14
CA GLU A 540 9.84 -3.26 -0.40
C GLU A 540 10.90 -2.29 -0.95
N MET A 541 10.47 -1.18 -1.54
CA MET A 541 11.37 -0.13 -2.04
C MET A 541 11.98 0.76 -0.94
N GLY A 542 11.72 0.47 0.34
CA GLY A 542 12.24 1.28 1.45
C GLY A 542 11.52 2.63 1.60
N GLY A 543 10.25 2.71 1.18
CA GLY A 543 9.48 3.95 1.07
C GLY A 543 9.00 4.56 2.40
N ARG A 544 7.80 5.14 2.39
CA ARG A 544 7.15 5.76 3.58
C ARG A 544 6.18 4.77 4.25
N PRO A 545 5.73 4.97 5.49
CA PRO A 545 4.55 4.26 5.96
C PRO A 545 3.36 4.56 5.04
N THR A 546 2.50 3.57 4.79
CA THR A 546 1.32 3.74 3.92
C THR A 546 0.05 3.80 4.76
N VAL A 547 -0.88 4.67 4.39
CA VAL A 547 -2.28 4.61 4.83
C VAL A 547 -3.18 4.36 3.63
N ILE A 548 -4.13 3.46 3.80
CA ILE A 548 -5.18 3.16 2.86
C ILE A 548 -6.49 3.64 3.47
N LEU A 549 -7.07 4.67 2.88
CA LEU A 549 -8.39 5.21 3.25
C LEU A 549 -9.42 4.48 2.42
N VAL A 550 -10.21 3.61 3.06
CA VAL A 550 -11.10 2.68 2.37
C VAL A 550 -12.55 3.08 2.58
N LYS A 551 -13.23 3.53 1.53
CA LYS A 551 -14.68 3.75 1.57
C LYS A 551 -15.39 2.40 1.59
N THR A 552 -16.18 2.15 2.63
CA THR A 552 -17.02 0.96 2.78
C THR A 552 -18.45 1.36 3.14
N LEU A 553 -19.36 0.40 3.25
CA LEU A 553 -20.72 0.64 3.76
C LEU A 553 -20.94 -0.10 5.08
N LYS A 554 -21.41 0.63 6.10
CA LYS A 554 -21.77 0.02 7.38
C LYS A 554 -22.98 -0.89 7.19
N GLY A 555 -22.85 -2.15 7.65
CA GLY A 555 -23.90 -3.15 7.45
C GLY A 555 -24.08 -3.57 5.99
N TYR A 556 -22.98 -3.60 5.21
CA TYR A 556 -22.99 -4.08 3.83
C TYR A 556 -23.68 -5.44 3.67
N SER A 557 -24.33 -5.65 2.51
CA SER A 557 -25.15 -6.81 2.16
C SER A 557 -26.42 -7.04 3.00
N LEU A 558 -26.72 -6.17 3.96
CA LEU A 558 -27.97 -6.21 4.75
C LEU A 558 -28.82 -4.98 4.42
N GLN A 559 -29.83 -5.09 3.53
CA GLN A 559 -30.66 -3.94 3.13
C GLN A 559 -31.30 -3.20 4.32
N THR A 560 -31.70 -3.91 5.39
CA THR A 560 -32.29 -3.29 6.58
C THR A 560 -31.27 -2.60 7.49
N PHE A 561 -29.98 -2.75 7.20
CA PHE A 561 -28.86 -2.19 7.95
C PHE A 561 -28.08 -1.13 7.13
N LEU A 562 -27.94 -1.31 5.82
CA LEU A 562 -27.07 -0.51 4.95
C LEU A 562 -27.19 1.01 5.20
N GLY A 563 -26.09 1.63 5.63
CA GLY A 563 -26.02 3.09 5.84
C GLY A 563 -26.90 3.65 6.96
N ARG A 564 -27.47 2.83 7.85
CA ARG A 564 -28.35 3.30 8.95
C ARG A 564 -27.62 3.43 10.28
N ASN A 565 -27.84 4.54 10.99
CA ASN A 565 -27.25 4.77 12.32
C ASN A 565 -27.62 3.68 13.36
N THR A 566 -28.79 3.05 13.23
CA THR A 566 -29.29 2.05 14.20
C THR A 566 -28.56 0.70 14.12
N VAL A 567 -27.78 0.44 13.07
CA VAL A 567 -27.06 -0.83 12.85
C VAL A 567 -26.18 -1.22 14.02
N HIS A 568 -25.52 -0.24 14.63
CA HIS A 568 -24.62 -0.53 15.73
C HIS A 568 -25.35 -1.09 16.97
N GLN A 569 -26.63 -0.74 17.15
CA GLN A 569 -27.46 -1.21 18.26
C GLN A 569 -28.21 -2.50 17.93
N LYS A 570 -28.30 -2.86 16.64
CA LYS A 570 -29.01 -4.06 16.18
C LYS A 570 -28.11 -5.29 16.32
N LYS A 571 -28.15 -5.87 17.53
CA LYS A 571 -27.37 -7.03 17.98
C LYS A 571 -28.02 -8.39 17.65
N MET A 572 -29.17 -8.36 16.99
CA MET A 572 -29.95 -9.54 16.62
C MET A 572 -30.69 -9.24 15.31
N MET A 573 -30.63 -10.15 14.36
CA MET A 573 -31.41 -10.09 13.12
C MET A 573 -32.81 -10.61 13.39
N SER A 574 -33.86 -10.00 12.80
CA SER A 574 -35.18 -10.65 12.76
C SER A 574 -35.14 -11.86 11.82
N ASP A 575 -36.19 -12.69 11.84
CA ASP A 575 -36.26 -13.84 10.93
C ASP A 575 -36.36 -13.40 9.46
N SER A 576 -37.05 -12.29 9.20
CA SER A 576 -37.09 -11.67 7.87
C SER A 576 -35.73 -11.14 7.44
N ASP A 577 -34.96 -10.53 8.35
CA ASP A 577 -33.59 -10.08 8.07
C ASP A 577 -32.68 -11.27 7.74
N MET A 578 -32.78 -12.37 8.50
CA MET A 578 -31.99 -13.58 8.26
C MET A 578 -32.25 -14.18 6.88
N LYS A 579 -33.52 -14.29 6.47
CA LYS A 579 -33.88 -14.78 5.13
C LYS A 579 -33.32 -13.88 4.03
N ALA A 580 -33.55 -12.57 4.13
CA ALA A 580 -33.05 -11.61 3.15
C ALA A 580 -31.51 -11.63 3.06
N TYR A 581 -30.82 -11.78 4.19
CA TYR A 581 -29.37 -11.85 4.22
C TYR A 581 -28.83 -13.15 3.61
N ARG A 582 -29.45 -14.29 3.94
CA ARG A 582 -29.12 -15.59 3.35
C ARG A 582 -29.23 -15.53 1.83
N ASP A 583 -30.34 -15.01 1.34
CA ASP A 583 -30.65 -14.93 -0.09
C ASP A 583 -29.66 -14.01 -0.81
N ALA A 584 -29.38 -12.83 -0.24
CA ALA A 584 -28.40 -11.90 -0.78
C ALA A 584 -26.97 -12.47 -0.86
N MET A 585 -26.64 -13.42 0.02
CA MET A 585 -25.32 -14.06 0.08
C MET A 585 -25.23 -15.39 -0.68
N GLY A 586 -26.36 -15.90 -1.19
CA GLY A 586 -26.42 -17.21 -1.83
C GLY A 586 -26.12 -18.37 -0.87
N ILE A 587 -26.51 -18.25 0.40
CA ILE A 587 -26.25 -19.27 1.42
C ILE A 587 -27.25 -20.43 1.28
N PRO A 588 -26.79 -21.69 1.15
CA PRO A 588 -27.66 -22.83 0.85
C PRO A 588 -28.33 -23.42 2.11
N LEU A 589 -29.06 -22.59 2.86
CA LEU A 589 -29.84 -23.02 4.03
C LEU A 589 -31.35 -22.87 3.76
N SER A 590 -32.15 -23.84 4.18
CA SER A 590 -33.60 -23.79 4.01
C SER A 590 -34.24 -22.77 4.97
N ASP A 591 -35.46 -22.34 4.67
CA ASP A 591 -36.22 -21.45 5.56
C ASP A 591 -36.50 -22.07 6.95
N GLU A 592 -36.63 -23.40 7.02
CA GLU A 592 -36.92 -24.14 8.26
C GLU A 592 -35.72 -24.18 9.20
N GLN A 593 -34.51 -24.11 8.65
CA GLN A 593 -33.27 -24.03 9.43
C GLN A 593 -33.14 -22.66 10.12
N LEU A 594 -33.82 -21.61 9.60
CA LEU A 594 -33.70 -20.25 10.11
C LEU A 594 -34.71 -19.97 11.26
N GLY A 595 -34.28 -19.21 12.27
CA GLY A 595 -35.20 -18.56 13.23
C GLY A 595 -35.15 -19.08 14.68
N LYS A 596 -34.47 -20.19 14.94
CA LYS A 596 -34.08 -20.61 16.29
C LYS A 596 -32.58 -20.54 16.43
N ALA A 597 -32.07 -20.23 17.62
CA ALA A 597 -30.63 -20.25 17.85
C ALA A 597 -30.14 -21.70 17.90
N ASP A 598 -29.49 -22.14 16.83
CA ASP A 598 -29.09 -23.53 16.62
C ASP A 598 -27.77 -23.58 15.83
N ALA A 599 -27.00 -24.64 16.07
CA ALA A 599 -25.80 -24.95 15.30
C ALA A 599 -26.08 -25.06 13.79
N GLU A 600 -27.30 -25.47 13.41
CA GLU A 600 -27.72 -25.59 12.00
C GLU A 600 -27.76 -24.26 11.24
N ASN A 601 -27.78 -23.11 11.94
CA ASN A 601 -27.67 -21.80 11.29
C ASN A 601 -26.26 -21.51 10.76
N PHE A 602 -25.24 -22.24 11.23
CA PHE A 602 -23.86 -22.04 10.80
C PHE A 602 -23.59 -22.87 9.54
N VAL A 603 -23.02 -22.23 8.53
CA VAL A 603 -22.52 -22.93 7.35
C VAL A 603 -21.23 -23.63 7.75
N THR A 604 -21.30 -24.95 7.83
CA THR A 604 -20.15 -25.84 8.00
C THR A 604 -19.78 -26.43 6.66
N LEU A 605 -18.50 -26.36 6.30
CA LEU A 605 -17.97 -26.95 5.06
C LEU A 605 -17.25 -28.25 5.39
N LYS A 606 -17.40 -29.26 4.53
CA LYS A 606 -16.64 -30.51 4.65
C LYS A 606 -15.16 -30.25 4.40
N GLU A 607 -14.30 -31.06 5.01
CA GLU A 607 -12.85 -30.88 4.91
C GLU A 607 -12.32 -31.01 3.47
N ASP A 608 -12.99 -31.81 2.63
CA ASP A 608 -12.67 -32.03 1.22
C ASP A 608 -13.36 -31.05 0.27
N ALA A 609 -14.16 -30.10 0.79
CA ALA A 609 -14.83 -29.10 -0.01
C ALA A 609 -13.82 -28.18 -0.72
N PRO A 610 -14.05 -27.81 -2.00
CA PRO A 610 -13.09 -27.00 -2.77
C PRO A 610 -12.79 -25.65 -2.12
N GLU A 611 -13.77 -25.06 -1.43
CA GLU A 611 -13.64 -23.82 -0.67
C GLU A 611 -12.62 -23.95 0.48
N VAL A 612 -12.72 -25.04 1.26
CA VAL A 612 -11.81 -25.30 2.39
C VAL A 612 -10.39 -25.57 1.88
N LYS A 613 -10.28 -26.34 0.79
CA LYS A 613 -9.00 -26.60 0.14
C LYS A 613 -8.34 -25.30 -0.35
N TYR A 614 -9.09 -24.46 -1.07
CA TYR A 614 -8.60 -23.16 -1.55
C TYR A 614 -8.11 -22.28 -0.39
N LEU A 615 -8.92 -22.15 0.66
CA LEU A 615 -8.60 -21.33 1.82
C LEU A 615 -7.32 -21.84 2.51
N LYS A 616 -7.21 -23.15 2.74
CA LYS A 616 -6.02 -23.76 3.36
C LYS A 616 -4.77 -23.57 2.49
N GLU A 617 -4.87 -23.73 1.17
CA GLU A 617 -3.77 -23.51 0.23
C GLU A 617 -3.27 -22.06 0.26
N ARG A 618 -4.18 -21.07 0.24
CA ARG A 618 -3.81 -19.65 0.38
C ARG A 618 -3.07 -19.39 1.70
N ARG A 619 -3.58 -19.90 2.82
CA ARG A 619 -2.93 -19.73 4.13
C ARG A 619 -1.58 -20.44 4.21
N GLN A 620 -1.45 -21.63 3.62
CA GLN A 620 -0.18 -22.35 3.56
C GLN A 620 0.86 -21.57 2.76
N ALA A 621 0.49 -21.02 1.60
CA ALA A 621 1.38 -20.19 0.78
C ALA A 621 1.86 -18.93 1.52
N LEU A 622 1.04 -18.41 2.44
CA LEU A 622 1.36 -17.27 3.29
C LEU A 622 1.95 -17.65 4.65
N GLY A 623 2.37 -18.90 4.87
CA GLY A 623 3.08 -19.29 6.09
C GLY A 623 2.18 -19.49 7.32
N GLY A 624 0.97 -20.02 7.11
CA GLY A 624 0.10 -20.51 8.18
C GLY A 624 -1.07 -19.58 8.50
N TYR A 625 -1.82 -19.89 9.56
CA TYR A 625 -3.06 -19.19 9.90
C TYR A 625 -2.85 -17.88 10.69
N LEU A 626 -3.82 -16.99 10.60
CA LEU A 626 -3.93 -15.77 11.40
C LEU A 626 -5.39 -15.55 11.85
N PRO A 627 -5.62 -14.98 13.06
CA PRO A 627 -4.62 -14.71 14.08
C PRO A 627 -4.16 -16.02 14.74
N LEU A 628 -2.91 -16.04 15.17
CA LEU A 628 -2.30 -17.17 15.85
C LEU A 628 -1.24 -16.65 16.81
N ARG A 629 -1.32 -17.07 18.08
CA ARG A 629 -0.33 -16.71 19.09
C ARG A 629 0.37 -17.95 19.61
N ALA A 630 1.69 -17.99 19.46
CA ALA A 630 2.54 -18.97 20.12
C ALA A 630 3.31 -18.27 21.25
N PRO A 631 2.85 -18.31 22.51
CA PRO A 631 3.62 -17.76 23.62
C PRO A 631 5.00 -18.43 23.65
N ALA A 632 6.06 -17.63 23.78
CA ALA A 632 7.38 -18.17 24.07
C ALA A 632 7.29 -18.99 25.37
N LYS A 633 7.85 -20.19 25.35
CA LYS A 633 7.89 -21.09 26.51
C LYS A 633 8.66 -20.49 27.67
#